data_AF-A0A9D2SK38-F1
#
_entry.id   AF-A0A9D2SK38-F1
#
_cell.length_a   1.000
_cell.length_b   1.000
_cell.length_c   1.000
_cell.angle_alpha   90.00
_cell.angle_beta   90.00
_cell.angle_gamma   90.00
#
_symmetry.space_group_name_H-M   'P 1'
#
loop_
_entity.id
_entity.type
_entity.pdbx_description
1 polymer ?
#
loop_
_entity_poly.entity_id
_entity_poly.type
_entity_poly.pdbx_seq_one_letter_code
_entity_poly.pdbx_strand_id
1 'polypeptide(L)'
;MAETAEKTYKGLVIQLPEKWKTAEEKEERIEEAVLFKLAETYPIDVPESLVENEVQAMVCQLYQEMRYKALRTGEINFFVERDIQDQMEDIQKEARRQVKIRCILQEITETEQIQISREELELEAEAMAERQHTTVREIKSFFGENLDMLREDLLVRKTIQRICKSAVIL
;
A
#
# COMPACT_ATOMS: atom_id res chain seq x y z
N MET A 1 18.22 30.31 -3.48
CA MET A 1 17.07 29.89 -4.30
C MET A 1 17.10 28.37 -4.29
N ALA A 2 16.21 27.72 -3.54
CA ALA A 2 16.16 26.27 -3.50
C ALA A 2 15.71 25.76 -4.87
N GLU A 3 16.48 24.87 -5.48
CA GLU A 3 16.02 24.09 -6.62
C GLU A 3 14.71 23.43 -6.24
N THR A 4 13.63 23.80 -6.92
CA THR A 4 12.38 23.06 -6.86
C THR A 4 12.68 21.69 -7.45
N ALA A 5 13.01 20.71 -6.61
CA ALA A 5 13.15 19.33 -7.05
C ALA A 5 11.87 18.97 -7.81
N GLU A 6 12.00 18.70 -9.11
CA GLU A 6 10.87 18.40 -9.97
C GLU A 6 10.16 17.18 -9.40
N LYS A 7 8.92 17.37 -8.92
CA LYS A 7 8.07 16.30 -8.40
C LYS A 7 7.75 15.34 -9.55
N THR A 8 8.54 14.28 -9.69
CA THR A 8 8.34 13.31 -10.75
C THR A 8 8.55 11.89 -10.26
N TYR A 9 7.62 11.02 -10.66
CA TYR A 9 7.74 9.57 -10.54
C TYR A 9 8.26 8.92 -11.83
N LYS A 10 8.37 9.69 -12.92
CA LYS A 10 8.73 9.19 -14.26
C LYS A 10 10.24 8.98 -14.33
N GLY A 11 10.65 7.82 -14.84
CA GLY A 11 12.07 7.49 -15.00
C GLY A 11 12.76 7.03 -13.70
N LEU A 12 12.01 6.58 -12.71
CA LEU A 12 12.58 5.91 -11.53
C LEU A 12 13.43 4.73 -11.97
N VAL A 13 14.72 4.75 -11.62
CA VAL A 13 15.64 3.66 -11.93
C VAL A 13 15.63 2.67 -10.78
N ILE A 14 15.23 1.44 -11.08
CA ILE A 14 15.10 0.34 -10.13
C ILE A 14 16.08 -0.76 -10.51
N GLN A 15 16.97 -1.10 -9.58
CA GLN A 15 17.91 -2.20 -9.75
C GLN A 15 17.36 -3.44 -9.06
N LEU A 16 17.11 -4.50 -9.83
CA LEU A 16 16.55 -5.74 -9.31
C LEU A 16 17.28 -6.95 -9.89
N PRO A 17 17.49 -8.03 -9.11
CA PRO A 17 18.17 -9.22 -9.61
C PRO A 17 17.36 -9.88 -10.74
N GLU A 18 18.01 -10.45 -11.77
CA GLU A 18 17.31 -11.03 -12.92
C GLU A 18 16.54 -12.34 -12.64
N LYS A 19 16.77 -12.98 -11.50
CA LYS A 19 16.27 -14.34 -11.23
C LYS A 19 15.00 -14.32 -10.38
N TRP A 20 13.90 -14.75 -11.00
CA TRP A 20 12.57 -14.89 -10.38
C TRP A 20 12.01 -16.27 -10.65
N LYS A 21 11.22 -16.82 -9.73
CA LYS A 21 10.60 -18.14 -9.93
C LYS A 21 9.31 -18.02 -10.74
N THR A 22 8.58 -16.93 -10.59
CA THR A 22 7.31 -16.67 -11.29
C THR A 22 7.23 -15.22 -11.79
N ALA A 23 6.31 -14.98 -12.75
CA ALA A 23 6.02 -13.63 -13.22
C ALA A 23 5.37 -12.76 -12.12
N GLU A 24 4.56 -13.36 -11.26
CA GLU A 24 3.89 -12.70 -10.13
C GLU A 24 4.89 -12.24 -9.06
N GLU A 25 5.84 -13.10 -8.66
CA GLU A 25 6.92 -12.74 -7.73
C GLU A 25 7.75 -11.57 -8.28
N LYS A 26 8.04 -11.60 -9.59
CA LYS A 26 8.74 -10.51 -10.27
C LYS A 26 7.95 -9.19 -10.18
N GLU A 27 6.65 -9.22 -10.47
CA GLU A 27 5.80 -8.02 -10.45
C GLU A 27 5.68 -7.42 -9.05
N GLU A 28 5.46 -8.25 -8.03
CA GLU A 28 5.43 -7.81 -6.63
C GLU A 28 6.75 -7.17 -6.18
N ARG A 29 7.90 -7.74 -6.58
CA ARG A 29 9.21 -7.16 -6.24
C ARG A 29 9.47 -5.85 -6.96
N ILE A 30 9.03 -5.72 -8.22
CA ILE A 30 9.09 -4.46 -8.96
C ILE A 30 8.25 -3.41 -8.24
N GLU A 31 7.01 -3.74 -7.90
CA GLU A 31 6.10 -2.83 -7.20
C GLU A 31 6.70 -2.35 -5.88
N GLU A 32 7.16 -3.26 -5.03
CA GLU A 32 7.75 -2.90 -3.74
C GLU A 32 8.98 -2.01 -3.93
N ALA A 33 9.87 -2.34 -4.86
CA ALA A 33 11.07 -1.55 -5.12
C ALA A 33 10.75 -0.15 -5.68
N VAL A 34 9.76 -0.06 -6.58
CA VAL A 34 9.27 1.20 -7.13
C VAL A 34 8.69 2.07 -6.02
N LEU A 35 7.81 1.53 -5.17
CA LEU A 35 7.20 2.26 -4.05
C LEU A 35 8.24 2.71 -3.04
N PHE A 36 9.22 1.85 -2.73
CA PHE A 36 10.34 2.22 -1.87
C PHE A 36 11.13 3.39 -2.45
N LYS A 37 11.52 3.30 -3.72
CA LYS A 37 12.28 4.37 -4.38
C LYS A 37 11.49 5.67 -4.45
N LEU A 38 10.21 5.57 -4.74
CA LEU A 38 9.29 6.70 -4.77
C LEU A 38 9.22 7.39 -3.40
N ALA A 39 9.16 6.62 -2.31
CA ALA A 39 9.19 7.16 -0.95
C ALA A 39 10.51 7.87 -0.62
N GLU A 40 11.65 7.45 -1.19
CA GLU A 40 12.94 8.13 -1.00
C GLU A 40 13.03 9.43 -1.80
N THR A 41 12.65 9.40 -3.08
CA THR A 41 12.99 10.46 -4.04
C THR A 41 11.89 11.49 -4.20
N TYR A 42 10.62 11.14 -3.96
CA TYR A 42 9.52 12.06 -4.20
C TYR A 42 9.41 13.08 -3.06
N PRO A 43 9.53 14.40 -3.36
CA PRO A 43 9.48 15.44 -2.35
C PRO A 43 8.03 15.76 -2.02
N ILE A 44 7.52 15.20 -0.92
CA ILE A 44 6.19 15.51 -0.37
C ILE A 44 6.29 15.75 1.13
N ASP A 45 5.47 16.68 1.62
CA ASP A 45 5.31 16.88 3.05
C ASP A 45 4.34 15.83 3.62
N VAL A 46 4.72 15.23 4.73
CA VAL A 46 3.98 14.11 5.33
C VAL A 46 3.34 14.61 6.62
N PRO A 47 2.00 14.72 6.68
CA PRO A 47 1.34 15.23 7.88
C PRO A 47 1.61 14.35 9.10
N GLU A 48 2.16 14.92 10.16
CA GLU A 48 2.54 14.15 11.36
C GLU A 48 1.35 13.47 12.02
N SER A 49 0.17 14.10 11.99
CA SER A 49 -1.07 13.50 12.51
C SER A 49 -1.45 12.20 11.79
N LEU A 50 -1.16 12.09 10.49
CA LEU A 50 -1.38 10.84 9.76
C LEU A 50 -0.34 9.78 10.13
N VAL A 51 0.90 10.19 10.40
CA VAL A 51 1.96 9.28 10.87
C VAL A 51 1.63 8.73 12.25
N GLU A 52 1.18 9.58 13.18
CA GLU A 52 0.77 9.17 14.52
C GLU A 52 -0.38 8.15 14.49
N ASN A 53 -1.39 8.40 13.65
CA ASN A 53 -2.50 7.46 13.45
C ASN A 53 -2.00 6.11 12.90
N GLU A 54 -1.07 6.13 11.95
CA GLU A 54 -0.49 4.93 11.37
C GLU A 54 0.36 4.15 12.39
N VAL A 55 1.16 4.84 13.20
CA VAL A 55 1.92 4.24 14.31
C VAL A 55 0.96 3.53 15.27
N GLN A 56 -0.12 4.20 15.66
CA GLN A 56 -1.12 3.60 16.55
C GLN A 56 -1.76 2.36 15.92
N ALA A 57 -2.09 2.40 14.62
CA ALA A 57 -2.65 1.26 13.90
C ALA A 57 -1.67 0.08 13.86
N MET A 58 -0.41 0.33 13.52
CA MET A 58 0.65 -0.68 13.48
C MET A 58 0.91 -1.31 14.86
N VAL A 59 0.96 -0.49 15.92
CA VAL A 59 1.10 -0.99 17.30
C VAL A 59 -0.10 -1.86 17.67
N CYS A 60 -1.33 -1.42 17.35
CA CYS A 60 -2.54 -2.22 17.59
C CYS A 60 -2.50 -3.57 16.86
N GLN A 61 -2.03 -3.59 15.61
CA GLN A 61 -1.87 -4.82 14.83
C GLN A 61 -0.84 -5.75 15.49
N LEU A 62 0.31 -5.23 15.89
CA LEU A 62 1.35 -6.02 16.57
C LEU A 62 0.85 -6.65 17.87
N TYR A 63 0.07 -5.91 18.66
CA TYR A 63 -0.61 -6.45 19.84
C TYR A 63 -1.54 -7.62 19.50
N GLN A 64 -2.34 -7.48 18.43
CA GLN A 64 -3.26 -8.54 18.00
C GLN A 64 -2.51 -9.79 17.55
N GLU A 65 -1.43 -9.63 16.79
CA GLU A 65 -0.58 -10.73 16.33
C GLU A 65 0.06 -11.47 17.51
N MET A 66 0.61 -10.75 18.49
CA MET A 66 1.17 -11.36 19.70
C MET A 66 0.12 -12.13 20.50
N ARG A 67 -1.09 -11.57 20.67
CA ARG A 67 -2.20 -12.25 21.35
C ARG A 67 -2.64 -13.51 20.60
N TYR A 68 -2.73 -13.44 19.28
CA TYR A 68 -3.10 -14.59 18.45
C TYR A 68 -2.05 -15.70 18.55
N LYS A 69 -0.77 -15.34 18.50
CA LYS A 69 0.34 -16.28 18.69
C LYS A 69 0.28 -16.94 20.07
N ALA A 70 0.01 -16.18 21.13
CA ALA A 70 -0.15 -16.71 22.48
C ALA A 70 -1.32 -17.70 22.56
N LEU A 71 -2.47 -17.38 21.97
CA LEU A 71 -3.62 -18.29 21.89
C LEU A 71 -3.29 -19.61 21.17
N ARG A 72 -2.51 -19.53 20.09
CA ARG A 72 -2.14 -20.70 19.27
C ARG A 72 -1.11 -21.60 19.94
N THR A 73 -0.17 -21.02 20.69
CA THR A 73 0.97 -21.75 21.27
C THR A 73 0.79 -22.07 22.75
N GLY A 74 -0.09 -21.36 23.44
CA GLY A 74 -0.20 -21.39 24.90
C GLY A 74 0.90 -20.60 25.62
N GLU A 75 1.86 -20.03 24.90
CA GLU A 75 2.96 -19.25 25.47
C GLU A 75 2.52 -17.81 25.74
N ILE A 76 2.52 -17.40 27.00
CA ILE A 76 2.24 -16.01 27.38
C ILE A 76 3.54 -15.22 27.36
N ASN A 77 3.62 -14.20 26.50
CA ASN A 77 4.69 -13.22 26.57
C ASN A 77 4.36 -12.19 27.67
N PHE A 78 5.21 -12.11 28.70
CA PHE A 78 5.07 -11.15 29.80
C PHE A 78 5.76 -9.80 29.52
N PHE A 79 6.55 -9.70 28.45
CA PHE A 79 7.35 -8.51 28.10
C PHE A 79 6.81 -7.74 26.91
N VAL A 80 5.54 -7.94 26.54
CA VAL A 80 4.92 -7.34 25.34
C VAL A 80 5.13 -5.82 25.25
N GLU A 81 4.91 -5.09 26.34
CA GLU A 81 5.08 -3.63 26.33
C GLU A 81 6.52 -3.21 26.05
N ARG A 82 7.49 -3.92 26.62
CA ARG A 82 8.91 -3.68 26.40
C ARG A 82 9.30 -4.00 24.96
N ASP A 83 8.87 -5.15 24.46
CA ASP A 83 9.17 -5.58 23.08
C ASP A 83 8.66 -4.55 22.06
N ILE A 84 7.46 -3.99 22.31
CA ILE A 84 6.89 -2.94 21.46
C ILE A 84 7.66 -1.62 21.59
N GLN A 85 8.07 -1.24 22.79
CA GLN A 85 8.92 -0.05 22.99
C GLN A 85 10.26 -0.18 22.27
N ASP A 86 10.87 -1.37 22.33
CA ASP A 86 12.15 -1.65 21.67
C ASP A 86 12.03 -1.56 20.13
N GLN A 87 10.83 -1.76 19.56
CA GLN A 87 10.55 -1.63 18.13
C GLN A 87 9.95 -0.28 17.72
N MET A 88 9.67 0.62 18.67
CA MET A 88 8.91 1.85 18.42
C MET A 88 9.55 2.75 17.36
N GLU A 89 10.87 2.88 17.37
CA GLU A 89 11.59 3.71 16.38
C GLU A 89 11.42 3.17 14.96
N ASP A 90 11.50 1.86 14.79
CA ASP A 90 11.32 1.20 13.49
C ASP A 90 9.86 1.28 13.03
N ILE A 91 8.91 1.12 13.96
CA ILE A 91 7.47 1.32 13.68
C ILE A 91 7.22 2.75 13.21
N GLN A 92 7.81 3.76 13.86
CA GLN A 92 7.67 5.17 13.44
C GLN A 92 8.25 5.44 12.05
N LYS A 93 9.44 4.88 11.76
CA LYS A 93 10.05 5.00 10.42
C LYS A 93 9.18 4.37 9.35
N GLU A 94 8.67 3.17 9.62
CA GLU A 94 7.84 2.43 8.69
C GLU A 94 6.48 3.10 8.49
N ALA A 95 5.81 3.53 9.56
CA ALA A 95 4.58 4.29 9.50
C ALA A 95 4.75 5.55 8.65
N ARG A 96 5.81 6.33 8.88
CA ARG A 96 6.10 7.51 8.06
C ARG A 96 6.28 7.15 6.59
N ARG A 97 6.98 6.06 6.29
CA ARG A 97 7.15 5.56 4.91
C ARG A 97 5.80 5.22 4.27
N GLN A 98 4.94 4.49 4.97
CA GLN A 98 3.62 4.09 4.46
C GLN A 98 2.70 5.29 4.22
N VAL A 99 2.64 6.22 5.17
CA VAL A 99 1.87 7.48 4.99
C VAL A 99 2.44 8.28 3.83
N LYS A 100 3.76 8.38 3.70
CA LYS A 100 4.41 9.08 2.59
C LYS A 100 4.00 8.46 1.26
N ILE A 101 4.10 7.14 1.11
CA ILE A 101 3.67 6.43 -0.11
C ILE A 101 2.21 6.74 -0.41
N ARG A 102 1.31 6.64 0.58
CA ARG A 102 -0.12 6.93 0.42
C ARG A 102 -0.36 8.36 -0.09
N CYS A 103 0.31 9.35 0.49
CA CYS A 103 0.20 10.74 0.04
C CYS A 103 0.73 10.92 -1.39
N ILE A 104 1.84 10.27 -1.75
CA ILE A 104 2.38 10.34 -3.11
C ILE A 104 1.41 9.72 -4.11
N LEU A 105 0.85 8.55 -3.81
CA LEU A 105 -0.12 7.88 -4.67
C LEU A 105 -1.36 8.76 -4.87
N GLN A 106 -1.87 9.39 -3.81
CA GLN A 106 -2.98 10.33 -3.92
C GLN A 106 -2.64 11.52 -4.81
N GLU A 107 -1.48 12.17 -4.60
CA GLU A 107 -1.05 13.32 -5.40
C GLU A 107 -0.88 12.94 -6.88
N ILE A 108 -0.31 11.77 -7.18
CA ILE A 108 -0.16 11.27 -8.56
C ILE A 108 -1.53 10.94 -9.17
N THR A 109 -2.42 10.30 -8.43
CA THR A 109 -3.78 9.97 -8.88
C THR A 109 -4.52 11.23 -9.32
N GLU A 110 -4.46 12.28 -8.50
CA GLU A 110 -5.10 13.57 -8.79
C GLU A 110 -4.42 14.29 -9.96
N THR A 111 -3.08 14.36 -9.96
CA THR A 111 -2.30 15.09 -10.98
C THR A 111 -2.43 14.47 -12.36
N GLU A 112 -2.39 13.15 -12.46
CA GLU A 112 -2.54 12.42 -13.72
C GLU A 112 -4.02 12.13 -14.07
N GLN A 113 -4.96 12.61 -13.23
CA GLN A 113 -6.40 12.41 -13.39
C GLN A 113 -6.78 10.94 -13.61
N ILE A 114 -6.17 10.05 -12.83
CA ILE A 114 -6.45 8.62 -12.91
C ILE A 114 -7.87 8.38 -12.41
N GLN A 115 -8.68 7.76 -13.26
CA GLN A 115 -10.08 7.47 -12.98
C GLN A 115 -10.37 5.99 -13.24
N ILE A 116 -11.36 5.48 -12.50
CA ILE A 116 -11.94 4.17 -12.72
C ILE A 116 -13.29 4.37 -13.38
N SER A 117 -13.45 3.81 -14.58
CA SER A 117 -14.73 3.85 -15.28
C SER A 117 -15.75 2.96 -14.56
N ARG A 118 -17.03 3.22 -14.81
CA ARG A 118 -18.10 2.36 -14.29
C ARG A 118 -17.97 0.92 -14.81
N GLU A 119 -17.56 0.75 -16.06
CA GLU A 119 -17.36 -0.56 -16.67
C GLU A 119 -16.19 -1.32 -16.00
N GLU A 120 -15.06 -0.65 -15.76
CA GLU A 120 -13.93 -1.24 -15.03
C GLU A 120 -14.35 -1.71 -13.62
N LEU A 121 -15.19 -0.92 -12.95
CA LEU A 121 -15.70 -1.23 -11.61
C LEU A 121 -16.68 -2.41 -11.60
N GLU A 122 -17.59 -2.48 -12.59
CA GLU A 122 -18.54 -3.58 -12.74
C GLU A 122 -17.80 -4.89 -13.09
N LEU A 123 -16.83 -4.84 -13.99
CA LEU A 123 -15.99 -5.99 -14.35
C LEU A 123 -15.19 -6.53 -13.16
N GLU A 124 -14.59 -5.66 -12.34
CA GLU A 124 -13.88 -6.12 -11.14
C GLU A 124 -14.85 -6.74 -10.13
N ALA A 125 -16.05 -6.19 -9.96
CA ALA A 125 -17.06 -6.77 -9.08
C ALA A 125 -17.52 -8.16 -9.55
N GLU A 126 -17.67 -8.35 -10.87
CA GLU A 126 -17.96 -9.66 -11.48
C GLU A 126 -16.81 -10.64 -11.28
N ALA A 127 -15.57 -10.23 -11.55
CA ALA A 127 -14.39 -11.06 -11.36
C ALA A 127 -14.18 -11.44 -9.88
N MET A 128 -14.50 -10.53 -8.95
CA MET A 128 -14.45 -10.80 -7.52
C MET A 128 -15.54 -11.80 -7.11
N ALA A 129 -16.75 -11.64 -7.63
CA ALA A 129 -17.86 -12.56 -7.40
C ALA A 129 -17.50 -13.98 -7.87
N GLU A 130 -16.91 -14.10 -9.06
CA GLU A 130 -16.46 -15.38 -9.60
C GLU A 130 -15.37 -16.03 -8.72
N ARG A 131 -14.33 -15.27 -8.36
CA ARG A 131 -13.23 -15.76 -7.51
C ARG A 131 -13.68 -16.21 -6.14
N GLN A 132 -14.68 -15.54 -5.56
CA GLN A 132 -15.20 -15.86 -4.23
C GLN A 132 -16.39 -16.83 -4.26
N HIS A 133 -16.76 -17.33 -5.46
CA HIS A 133 -17.94 -18.17 -5.66
C HIS A 133 -19.24 -17.58 -5.06
N THR A 134 -19.39 -16.27 -5.21
CA THR A 134 -20.51 -15.46 -4.70
C THR A 134 -21.16 -14.69 -5.86
N THR A 135 -22.12 -13.82 -5.57
CA THR A 135 -22.80 -13.00 -6.57
C THR A 135 -22.36 -11.54 -6.50
N VAL A 136 -22.43 -10.81 -7.61
CA VAL A 136 -22.18 -9.34 -7.63
C VAL A 136 -23.09 -8.60 -6.64
N ARG A 137 -24.31 -9.12 -6.41
CA ARG A 137 -25.23 -8.58 -5.41
C ARG A 137 -24.66 -8.69 -3.99
N GLU A 138 -24.06 -9.82 -3.65
CA GLU A 138 -23.41 -10.00 -2.35
C GLU A 138 -22.18 -9.10 -2.24
N ILE A 139 -21.36 -8.99 -3.28
CA ILE A 139 -20.25 -8.01 -3.34
C ILE A 139 -20.75 -6.59 -3.06
N LYS A 140 -21.82 -6.14 -3.73
CA LYS A 140 -22.44 -4.83 -3.45
C LYS A 140 -22.98 -4.69 -2.04
N SER A 141 -23.46 -5.77 -1.43
CA SER A 141 -23.88 -5.73 -0.02
C SER A 141 -22.72 -5.51 0.95
N PHE A 142 -21.50 -5.95 0.60
CA PHE A 142 -20.31 -5.74 1.41
C PHE A 142 -19.65 -4.37 1.16
N PHE A 143 -19.51 -3.97 -0.11
CA PHE A 143 -18.82 -2.74 -0.50
C PHE A 143 -19.74 -1.52 -0.67
N GLY A 144 -21.05 -1.71 -0.49
CA GLY A 144 -22.09 -0.71 -0.78
C GLY A 144 -22.49 -0.68 -2.25
N GLU A 145 -23.70 -0.20 -2.54
CA GLU A 145 -24.26 -0.16 -3.90
C GLU A 145 -23.38 0.59 -4.91
N ASN A 146 -22.69 1.64 -4.45
CA ASN A 146 -21.81 2.45 -5.28
C ASN A 146 -20.41 1.87 -5.47
N LEU A 147 -20.08 0.79 -4.74
CA LEU A 147 -18.77 0.13 -4.78
C LEU A 147 -17.61 1.11 -4.53
N ASP A 148 -17.81 2.12 -3.67
CA ASP A 148 -16.86 3.22 -3.48
C ASP A 148 -15.52 2.72 -2.95
N MET A 149 -15.53 1.82 -1.96
CA MET A 149 -14.33 1.18 -1.43
C MET A 149 -13.59 0.36 -2.49
N LEU A 150 -14.33 -0.34 -3.37
CA LEU A 150 -13.72 -1.09 -4.47
C LEU A 150 -13.10 -0.14 -5.51
N ARG A 151 -13.74 1.01 -5.75
CA ARG A 151 -13.21 2.04 -6.65
C ARG A 151 -11.92 2.64 -6.10
N GLU A 152 -11.86 2.96 -4.82
CA GLU A 152 -10.65 3.47 -4.17
C GLU A 152 -9.48 2.48 -4.29
N ASP A 153 -9.73 1.21 -4.02
CA ASP A 153 -8.72 0.15 -4.17
C ASP A 153 -8.24 0.02 -5.63
N LEU A 154 -9.17 0.05 -6.59
CA LEU A 154 -8.82 0.03 -8.02
C LEU A 154 -8.02 1.27 -8.44
N LEU A 155 -8.35 2.46 -7.91
CA LEU A 155 -7.60 3.69 -8.17
C LEU A 155 -6.15 3.56 -7.70
N VAL A 156 -5.94 3.04 -6.49
CA VAL A 156 -4.60 2.79 -5.94
C VAL A 156 -3.84 1.81 -6.82
N ARG A 157 -4.44 0.65 -7.15
CA ARG A 157 -3.81 -0.36 -8.03
C ARG A 157 -3.44 0.22 -9.40
N LYS A 158 -4.36 0.96 -10.03
CA LYS A 158 -4.13 1.57 -11.35
C LYS A 158 -3.02 2.63 -11.31
N THR A 159 -2.93 3.37 -10.21
CA THR A 159 -1.87 4.36 -9.98
C THR A 159 -0.52 3.70 -9.83
N ILE A 160 -0.42 2.65 -9.02
CA ILE A 160 0.82 1.89 -8.86
C ILE A 160 1.26 1.31 -10.22
N GLN A 161 0.36 0.68 -10.97
CA GLN A 161 0.67 0.18 -12.31
C GLN A 161 1.16 1.28 -13.26
N ARG A 162 0.59 2.49 -13.18
CA ARG A 162 1.03 3.64 -13.98
C ARG A 162 2.47 4.04 -13.63
N ILE A 163 2.80 4.06 -12.34
CA ILE A 163 4.14 4.39 -11.84
C ILE A 163 5.14 3.31 -12.28
N CYS A 164 4.84 2.04 -12.04
CA CYS A 164 5.69 0.91 -12.42
C CYS A 164 5.98 0.88 -13.93
N LYS A 165 4.97 1.16 -14.78
CA LYS A 165 5.14 1.25 -16.25
C LYS A 165 6.07 2.38 -16.69
N SER A 166 6.26 3.40 -15.86
CA SER A 166 7.16 4.53 -16.13
C SER A 166 8.56 4.34 -15.54
N ALA A 167 8.75 3.32 -14.69
CA ALA A 167 10.02 3.00 -14.08
C ALA A 167 10.94 2.27 -15.07
N VAL A 168 12.23 2.54 -14.98
CA VAL A 168 13.29 1.87 -15.73
C VAL A 168 13.87 0.79 -14.84
N ILE A 169 13.63 -0.47 -15.20
CA ILE A 169 14.12 -1.64 -14.46
C ILE A 169 15.43 -2.09 -15.11
N LEU A 170 16.51 -2.10 -14.32
CA LEU A 170 17.87 -2.50 -14.70
C LEU A 170 18.28 -3.81 -14.04
#